data_AF-A0A931KP35-F1
#
_entry.id   AF-A0A931KP35-F1
#
_cell.length_a   1.000
_cell.length_b   1.000
_cell.length_c   1.000
_cell.angle_alpha   90.00
_cell.angle_beta   90.00
_cell.angle_gamma   90.00
#
_symmetry.space_group_name_H-M   'P 1'
#
loop_
_entity.id
_entity.type
_entity.pdbx_description
1 polymer ?
#
loop_
_entity_poly.entity_id
_entity_poly.type
_entity_poly.pdbx_seq_one_letter_code
_entity_poly.pdbx_strand_id
1 'polypeptide(L)' 'MQLMMYIGNDLIEAVQLEPARLRKPGYVGSFKRYLKSKYDELIRQYPDKPEFLVIDNNPATFTDNSNPTA' A
#
# COMPACT_ATOMS: atom_id res chain seq x y z
N MET A 1 -8.65 -3.88 -2.11
CA MET A 1 -7.47 -3.52 -1.29
C MET A 1 -6.14 -3.95 -1.91
N GLN A 2 -5.14 -3.09 -1.84
CA GLN A 2 -3.77 -3.29 -2.31
C GLN A 2 -2.75 -2.83 -1.27
N LEU A 3 -1.62 -3.52 -1.16
CA LEU A 3 -0.43 -3.07 -0.43
C LEU A 3 0.51 -2.38 -1.43
N MET A 4 0.71 -1.10 -1.27
CA MET A 4 1.62 -0.31 -2.10
C MET A 4 2.89 -0.01 -1.31
N MET A 5 4.04 -0.19 -1.96
CA MET A 5 5.34 0.18 -1.43
C MET A 5 5.86 1.42 -2.16
N TYR A 6 6.27 2.42 -1.39
CA TYR A 6 6.87 3.64 -1.89
C TYR A 6 8.30 3.78 -1.35
N ILE A 7 9.16 4.47 -2.10
CA ILE A 7 10.43 5.00 -1.60
C ILE A 7 10.44 6.49 -1.97
N GLY A 8 10.43 7.37 -0.96
CA GLY A 8 10.12 8.77 -1.18
C GLY A 8 8.71 8.91 -1.78
N ASN A 9 8.59 9.62 -2.91
CA ASN A 9 7.32 9.82 -3.60
C ASN A 9 7.06 8.79 -4.72
N ASP A 10 8.00 7.87 -4.95
CA ASP A 10 7.94 6.94 -6.07
C ASP A 10 7.25 5.64 -5.65
N LEU A 11 6.22 5.26 -6.41
CA LEU A 11 5.56 3.96 -6.28
C LEU A 11 6.47 2.87 -6.84
N ILE A 12 6.90 1.95 -5.98
CA ILE A 12 7.79 0.85 -6.37
C ILE A 12 7.00 -0.38 -6.82
N GLU A 13 6.02 -0.82 -6.02
CA GLU A 13 5.17 -1.96 -6.36
C GLU A 13 3.83 -1.91 -5.63
N ALA A 14 2.78 -2.41 -6.29
CA ALA A 14 1.46 -2.61 -5.71
C ALA A 14 1.10 -4.10 -5.73
N VAL A 15 0.84 -4.67 -4.56
CA VAL A 15 0.47 -6.08 -4.37
C VAL A 15 -1.01 -6.18 -4.01
N GLN A 16 -1.76 -7.00 -4.75
CA GLN A 16 -3.16 -7.25 -4.43
C GLN A 16 -3.29 -7.98 -3.09
N LEU A 17 -4.14 -7.46 -2.21
CA LEU A 17 -4.47 -8.11 -0.94
C LEU A 17 -5.84 -8.76 -1.02
N GLU A 18 -5.98 -9.90 -0.33
CA GLU A 18 -7.25 -10.57 -0.13
C GLU A 18 -7.92 -10.04 1.15
N PRO A 19 -9.07 -9.34 1.07
CA PRO A 19 -9.70 -8.70 2.22
C PRO A 19 -10.02 -9.67 3.36
N ALA A 20 -10.44 -10.89 3.02
CA ALA A 20 -10.76 -11.95 3.98
C ALA A 20 -9.56 -12.37 4.84
N ARG A 21 -8.33 -12.12 4.38
CA ARG A 21 -7.09 -12.52 5.06
C ARG A 21 -6.41 -11.38 5.82
N LEU A 22 -6.87 -10.14 5.68
CA LEU A 22 -6.27 -8.99 6.37
C LEU A 22 -6.31 -9.10 7.89
N ARG A 23 -7.35 -9.74 8.43
CA ARG A 23 -7.49 -10.00 9.87
C ARG A 23 -6.56 -11.09 10.38
N LYS A 24 -5.91 -11.86 9.48
CA LYS A 24 -4.97 -12.92 9.87
C LYS A 24 -3.63 -12.29 10.23
N PRO A 25 -3.16 -12.44 11.48
CA PRO A 25 -1.85 -11.94 11.87
C PRO A 25 -0.76 -12.45 10.93
N GLY A 26 0.18 -11.57 10.58
CA GLY A 26 1.31 -11.90 9.71
C GLY A 26 1.03 -11.90 8.20
N TYR A 27 -0.23 -11.89 7.74
CA TYR A 27 -0.56 -11.88 6.31
C TYR A 27 0.03 -10.66 5.58
N VAL A 28 -0.26 -9.44 6.04
CA VAL A 28 0.33 -8.23 5.44
C VAL A 28 1.85 -8.18 5.69
N GLY A 29 2.28 -8.65 6.86
CA GLY A 29 3.69 -8.65 7.26
C GLY A 29 4.57 -9.52 6.34
N SER A 30 4.06 -10.64 5.83
CA SER A 30 4.82 -11.49 4.90
C SER A 30 5.09 -10.77 3.58
N PHE A 31 4.11 -10.02 3.05
CA PHE A 31 4.33 -9.21 1.85
C PHE A 31 5.31 -8.07 2.10
N LYS A 32 5.22 -7.35 3.23
CA LYS A 32 6.19 -6.29 3.57
C LYS A 32 7.63 -6.84 3.65
N ARG A 33 7.83 -8.01 4.27
CA ARG A 33 9.16 -8.66 4.33
C ARG A 33 9.64 -9.09 2.96
N TYR A 34 8.76 -9.70 2.16
CA TYR A 34 9.07 -10.10 0.79
C TYR A 34 9.50 -8.90 -0.06
N LEU A 35 8.73 -7.80 -0.04
CA LEU A 35 9.03 -6.58 -0.80
C LEU A 35 10.34 -5.93 -0.36
N LYS A 36 10.62 -5.88 0.94
CA LYS A 36 11.92 -5.41 1.44
C LYS A 36 13.09 -6.26 0.94
N SER A 37 12.93 -7.59 0.91
CA SER A 37 13.97 -8.48 0.40
C SER A 37 14.12 -8.38 -1.13
N LYS A 38 13.01 -8.23 -1.87
CA LYS A 38 12.98 -8.11 -3.33
C LYS A 38 13.69 -6.85 -3.81
N TYR A 39 13.55 -5.74 -3.07
CA TYR A 39 14.10 -4.44 -3.41
C TYR A 39 15.23 -3.99 -2.46
N ASP A 40 15.92 -4.93 -1.79
CA ASP A 40 16.95 -4.58 -0.80
C ASP A 40 18.06 -3.70 -1.39
N GLU A 41 18.52 -4.02 -2.60
CA GLU A 41 19.53 -3.22 -3.31
C GLU A 41 19.03 -1.80 -3.62
N LEU A 42 17.77 -1.67 -4.04
CA LEU A 42 17.16 -0.37 -4.33
C LEU A 42 17.02 0.44 -3.03
N ILE A 43 16.49 -0.17 -1.97
CA ILE A 43 16.30 0.48 -0.66
C ILE A 43 17.64 1.01 -0.12
N ARG A 44 18.74 0.28 -0.31
CA ARG A 44 20.07 0.72 0.15
C ARG A 44 20.64 1.92 -0.62
N GLN A 45 20.18 2.16 -1.84
CA GLN A 45 20.65 3.27 -2.69
C GLN A 45 19.94 4.59 -2.37
N TYR A 46 18.75 4.51 -1.79
CA TYR A 46 17.95 5.69 -1.46
C TYR A 46 18.13 6.09 0.00
N PRO A 47 18.19 7.40 0.31
CA PRO A 47 18.23 7.87 1.70
C PRO A 47 16.89 7.63 2.41
N ASP A 48 15.80 7.58 1.65
CA ASP A 48 14.45 7.42 2.17
C ASP A 48 14.14 5.95 2.49
N LYS A 49 13.46 5.74 3.62
CA LYS A 49 13.00 4.41 4.01
C LYS A 49 11.78 4.02 3.18
N PRO A 50 11.59 2.71 2.92
CA PRO A 50 10.40 2.27 2.22
C PRO A 50 9.16 2.44 3.08
N GLU A 51 8.15 3.08 2.51
CA GLU A 51 6.84 3.28 3.10
C GLU A 51 5.83 2.28 2.54
N PHE A 52 4.83 1.92 3.34
CA PHE A 52 3.84 0.93 2.94
C PHE A 52 2.43 1.42 3.26
N LEU A 53 1.61 1.54 2.23
CA LEU A 53 0.23 1.97 2.32
C LEU A 53 -0.71 0.84 1.92
N VAL A 54 -1.78 0.64 2.68
CA VAL A 54 -2.87 -0.25 2.28
C VAL A 54 -4.01 0.63 1.77
N ILE A 55 -4.31 0.54 0.48
CA ILE A 55 -5.36 1.33 -0.15
C ILE A 55 -6.53 0.41 -0.52
N ASP A 56 -7.75 0.85 -0.26
CA ASP A 56 -8.93 0.19 -0.81
C ASP A 56 -9.40 0.89 -2.08
N ASN A 57 -9.14 0.28 -3.24
CA ASN A 57 -9.56 0.80 -4.53
C ASN A 57 -11.04 0.52 -4.83
N ASN A 58 -11.91 0.52 -3.81
CA ASN A 58 -13.34 0.40 -4.04
C ASN A 58 -13.85 1.76 -4.57
N PRO A 59 -14.29 1.87 -5.84
CA PRO A 59 -14.73 3.15 -6.41
C PRO A 59 -15.97 3.74 -5.71
N ALA A 60 -16.65 2.99 -4.85
CA ALA A 60 -17.89 3.41 -4.17
C ALA A 60 -17.69 4.38 -2.98
N THR A 61 -16.46 4.66 -2.53
CA THR A 61 -16.24 5.44 -1.29
C THR A 61 -15.94 6.93 -1.49
N PHE A 62 -15.96 7.45 -2.73
CA PHE A 62 -15.96 8.89 -2.98
C PHE A 62 -17.40 9.42 -2.98
N THR A 63 -18.07 9.40 -1.82
CA THR A 63 -19.24 10.27 -1.62
C THR A 63 -18.70 11.68 -1.36
N ASP A 64 -18.62 12.45 -2.43
CA ASP A 64 -18.50 13.89 -2.38
C ASP A 64 -19.73 14.46 -1.66
N ASN A 65 -19.55 14.86 -0.40
CA ASN A 65 -20.58 15.50 0.42
C ASN A 65 -20.64 17.01 0.17
N SER A 66 -20.16 17.52 -0.97
CA SER A 66 -20.37 18.93 -1.35
C SER A 66 -21.83 19.12 -1.78
N ASN A 67 -22.69 19.34 -0.79
CA ASN A 67 -24.07 19.75 -0.96
C ASN A 67 -24.11 21.24 -1.36
N PRO A 68 -24.55 21.64 -2.58
CA PRO A 68 -24.99 23.00 -2.83
C PRO A 68 -26.51 22.99 -2.74
N THR A 69 -27.05 23.34 -1.56
CA THR A 69 -28.49 23.60 -1.47
C THR A 69 -28.80 24.84 -2.32
N ALA A 70 -29.60 24.62 -3.36
CA ALA A 70 -30.20 25.63 -4.24
C ALA A 70 -31.17 26.56 -3.50
#